data_AF-A0A5C7PKW2-F1
#
_entry.id   AF-A0A5C7PKW2-F1
#
_cell.length_a   1.000
_cell.length_b   1.000
_cell.length_c   1.000
_cell.angle_alpha   90.00
_cell.angle_beta   90.00
_cell.angle_gamma   90.00
#
_symmetry.space_group_name_H-M   'P 1'
#
loop_
_entity.id
_entity.type
_entity.pdbx_description
1 polymer ?
#
loop_
_entity_poly.entity_id
_entity_poly.type
_entity_poly.pdbx_seq_one_letter_code
_entity_poly.pdbx_strand_id
1 'polypeptide(L)'
;MADPTVTDVFNQLVLVNGKLAQVEVNTSLMANLNMSINTGFAATVGRLDTLAAINVEAVKLLFHQTRQMDTMICMLEQISQNTCSMLNELTVQTKLQTSMAKDVSVVRHIDEASNPGAALELARHQELTAKIEQCCPPTRPEPACKHDPCQRPGPADTPKLPQIPSQPPRPPG
;
A
#
# COMPACT_ATOMS: atom_id res chain seq x y z
N MET A 1 -93.34 -14.71 -15.50
CA MET A 1 -91.91 -15.04 -15.34
C MET A 1 -91.82 -16.55 -15.36
N ALA A 2 -91.10 -17.13 -16.32
CA ALA A 2 -90.95 -18.58 -16.36
C ALA A 2 -89.97 -19.00 -15.26
N ASP A 3 -90.36 -19.93 -14.40
CA ASP A 3 -89.48 -20.47 -13.38
C ASP A 3 -88.34 -21.25 -14.05
N PRO A 4 -87.09 -21.11 -13.55
CA PRO A 4 -85.96 -21.84 -14.10
C PRO A 4 -86.23 -23.34 -14.00
N THR A 5 -85.98 -24.05 -15.10
CA THR A 5 -86.15 -25.50 -15.12
C THR A 5 -85.00 -26.16 -14.35
N VAL A 6 -85.22 -27.41 -13.90
CA VAL A 6 -84.16 -28.21 -13.27
C VAL A 6 -82.91 -28.32 -14.17
N THR A 7 -83.11 -28.34 -15.48
CA THR A 7 -82.03 -28.37 -16.48
C THR A 7 -81.24 -27.06 -16.52
N ASP A 8 -81.89 -25.91 -16.36
CA ASP A 8 -81.20 -24.60 -16.30
C ASP A 8 -80.31 -24.50 -15.07
N VAL A 9 -80.81 -24.97 -13.91
CA VAL A 9 -80.04 -25.03 -12.67
C VAL A 9 -78.84 -25.96 -12.83
N PHE A 10 -79.03 -27.16 -13.41
CA PHE A 10 -77.93 -28.10 -13.66
C PHE A 10 -76.84 -27.51 -14.57
N ASN A 11 -77.21 -26.84 -15.67
CA ASN A 11 -76.25 -26.22 -16.58
C ASN A 11 -75.48 -25.07 -15.90
N GLN A 12 -76.13 -24.29 -15.03
CA GLN A 12 -75.45 -23.27 -14.25
C GLN A 12 -74.44 -23.89 -13.26
N LEU A 13 -74.78 -24.99 -12.59
CA LEU A 13 -73.85 -25.68 -11.70
C LEU A 13 -72.61 -26.19 -12.44
N VAL A 14 -72.77 -26.79 -13.62
CA VAL A 14 -71.64 -27.24 -14.44
C VAL A 14 -70.72 -26.08 -14.81
N LEU A 15 -71.30 -24.93 -15.20
CA LEU A 15 -70.55 -23.73 -15.56
C LEU A 15 -69.81 -23.12 -14.36
N VAL A 16 -70.45 -23.05 -13.19
CA VAL A 16 -69.81 -22.58 -11.96
C VAL A 16 -68.66 -23.50 -11.54
N ASN A 17 -68.84 -24.82 -11.65
CA ASN A 17 -67.81 -25.79 -11.31
C ASN A 17 -66.58 -25.65 -12.24
N GLY A 18 -66.81 -25.46 -13.54
CA GLY A 18 -65.72 -25.18 -14.50
C GLY A 18 -64.95 -23.90 -14.19
N LYS A 19 -65.66 -22.82 -13.80
CA LYS A 19 -65.02 -21.56 -13.36
C LYS A 19 -64.22 -21.74 -12.06
N LEU A 20 -64.73 -22.53 -11.12
CA LEU A 20 -64.03 -22.82 -9.86
C LEU A 20 -62.73 -23.57 -10.10
N ALA A 21 -62.73 -24.57 -10.99
CA ALA A 21 -61.52 -25.27 -11.39
C ALA A 21 -60.47 -24.33 -12.03
N GLN A 22 -60.91 -23.36 -12.85
CA GLN A 22 -60.01 -22.35 -13.40
C GLN A 22 -59.43 -21.42 -12.33
N VAL A 23 -60.22 -21.04 -11.32
CA VAL A 23 -59.74 -20.24 -10.19
C VAL A 23 -58.68 -21.00 -9.40
N GLU A 24 -58.87 -22.30 -9.16
CA GLU A 24 -57.90 -23.16 -8.48
C GLU A 24 -56.57 -23.28 -9.25
N VAL A 25 -56.63 -23.41 -10.58
CA VAL A 25 -55.42 -23.41 -11.43
C VAL A 25 -54.71 -22.05 -11.37
N ASN A 26 -55.45 -20.93 -11.40
CA ASN A 26 -54.83 -19.61 -11.34
C ASN A 26 -54.22 -19.31 -9.97
N THR A 27 -54.85 -19.72 -8.87
CA THR A 27 -54.30 -19.54 -7.51
C THR A 27 -53.05 -20.37 -7.30
N SER A 28 -53.02 -21.62 -7.77
CA SER A 28 -51.81 -22.46 -7.72
C SER A 28 -50.68 -21.89 -8.58
N LEU A 29 -50.97 -21.37 -9.78
CA LEU A 29 -49.98 -20.69 -10.61
C LEU A 29 -49.40 -19.45 -9.92
N MET A 30 -50.25 -18.61 -9.31
CA MET A 30 -49.79 -17.44 -8.56
C MET A 30 -48.93 -17.81 -7.34
N ALA A 31 -49.29 -18.88 -6.63
CA ALA A 31 -48.48 -19.39 -5.53
C ALA A 31 -47.08 -19.85 -6.02
N ASN A 32 -47.03 -20.55 -7.15
CA ASN A 32 -45.77 -21.00 -7.76
C ASN A 32 -44.90 -19.84 -8.26
N LEU A 33 -45.51 -18.83 -8.90
CA LEU A 33 -44.81 -17.62 -9.32
C LEU A 33 -44.25 -16.87 -8.13
N ASN A 34 -45.05 -16.67 -7.08
CA ASN A 34 -44.60 -16.01 -5.86
C ASN A 34 -43.44 -16.78 -5.21
N MET A 35 -43.52 -18.11 -5.16
CA MET A 35 -42.44 -18.94 -4.64
C MET A 35 -41.16 -18.79 -5.49
N SER A 36 -41.28 -18.91 -6.81
CA SER A 36 -40.15 -18.79 -7.73
C SER A 36 -39.48 -17.42 -7.66
N ILE A 37 -40.27 -16.34 -7.59
CA ILE A 37 -39.80 -14.96 -7.42
C ILE A 37 -39.06 -14.82 -6.09
N ASN A 38 -39.63 -15.28 -4.98
CA ASN A 38 -38.99 -15.17 -3.66
C ASN A 38 -37.70 -15.98 -3.59
N THR A 39 -37.67 -17.20 -4.16
CA THR A 39 -36.44 -18.00 -4.23
C THR A 39 -35.38 -17.33 -5.10
N GLY A 40 -35.77 -16.77 -6.26
CA GLY A 40 -34.86 -16.04 -7.15
C GLY A 40 -34.28 -14.77 -6.51
N PHE A 41 -35.11 -13.99 -5.82
CA PHE A 41 -34.67 -12.82 -5.07
C PHE A 41 -33.75 -13.20 -3.93
N ALA A 42 -34.09 -14.21 -3.12
CA ALA A 42 -33.24 -14.68 -2.03
C ALA A 42 -31.86 -15.14 -2.54
N ALA A 43 -31.82 -15.88 -3.65
CA ALA A 43 -30.56 -16.30 -4.28
C ALA A 43 -29.73 -15.10 -4.79
N THR A 44 -30.40 -14.08 -5.35
CA THR A 44 -29.73 -12.87 -5.85
C THR A 44 -29.17 -12.03 -4.71
N VAL A 45 -29.95 -11.82 -3.65
CA VAL A 45 -29.50 -11.10 -2.44
C VAL A 45 -28.32 -11.84 -1.79
N GLY A 46 -28.42 -13.17 -1.64
CA GLY A 46 -27.30 -13.95 -1.10
C GLY A 46 -26.02 -13.82 -1.94
N ARG A 47 -26.12 -13.75 -3.27
CA ARG A 47 -24.96 -13.47 -4.14
C ARG A 47 -24.42 -12.05 -3.96
N LEU A 48 -25.29 -11.05 -3.83
CA LEU A 48 -24.86 -9.67 -3.55
C LEU A 48 -24.15 -9.55 -2.20
N ASP A 49 -24.62 -10.27 -1.18
CA ASP A 49 -23.95 -10.32 0.13
C ASP A 49 -22.56 -10.95 0.03
N THR A 50 -22.41 -12.04 -0.73
CA THR A 50 -21.08 -12.62 -0.98
C THR A 50 -20.16 -11.67 -1.72
N LEU A 51 -20.68 -10.94 -2.72
CA LEU A 51 -19.90 -9.95 -3.46
C LEU A 51 -19.49 -8.76 -2.56
N ALA A 52 -20.38 -8.31 -1.69
CA ALA A 52 -20.08 -7.28 -0.71
C ALA A 52 -18.97 -7.74 0.25
N ALA A 53 -19.03 -8.97 0.74
CA ALA A 53 -17.99 -9.55 1.59
C ALA A 53 -16.62 -9.62 0.88
N ILE A 54 -16.59 -10.06 -0.38
CA ILE A 54 -15.37 -10.07 -1.21
C ILE A 54 -14.81 -8.66 -1.37
N ASN A 55 -15.65 -7.68 -1.66
CA ASN A 55 -15.21 -6.29 -1.82
C ASN A 55 -14.61 -5.71 -0.53
N VAL A 56 -15.19 -6.04 0.63
CA VAL A 56 -14.63 -5.62 1.92
C VAL A 56 -13.23 -6.19 2.14
N GLU A 57 -13.02 -7.48 1.86
CA GLU A 57 -11.70 -8.10 1.99
C GLU A 57 -10.70 -7.56 0.97
N ALA A 58 -11.12 -7.31 -0.28
CA ALA A 58 -10.29 -6.69 -1.30
C ALA A 58 -9.83 -5.27 -0.87
N VAL A 59 -10.73 -4.46 -0.32
CA VAL A 59 -10.38 -3.12 0.20
C VAL A 59 -9.42 -3.20 1.38
N LYS A 60 -9.60 -4.16 2.30
CA LYS A 60 -8.64 -4.40 3.39
C LYS A 60 -7.24 -4.74 2.85
N LEU A 61 -7.16 -5.61 1.85
CA LEU A 61 -5.89 -6.00 1.25
C LEU A 61 -5.20 -4.81 0.56
N LEU A 62 -5.95 -3.99 -0.18
CA LEU A 62 -5.45 -2.77 -0.81
C LEU A 62 -4.91 -1.77 0.22
N PHE A 63 -5.62 -1.58 1.33
CA PHE A 63 -5.17 -0.73 2.42
C PHE A 63 -3.89 -1.27 3.08
N HIS A 64 -3.82 -2.58 3.31
CA HIS A 64 -2.62 -3.22 3.83
C HIS A 64 -1.42 -3.08 2.88
N GLN A 65 -1.63 -3.24 1.57
CA GLN A 65 -0.58 -3.03 0.57
C GLN A 65 -0.11 -1.57 0.54
N THR A 66 -1.02 -0.62 0.66
CA THR A 66 -0.69 0.82 0.74
C THR A 66 0.22 1.09 1.94
N ARG A 67 -0.13 0.58 3.12
CA ARG A 67 0.71 0.70 4.33
C ARG A 67 2.09 0.05 4.19
N GLN A 68 2.18 -1.10 3.51
CA GLN A 68 3.46 -1.73 3.23
C GLN A 68 4.33 -0.86 2.31
N MET A 69 3.74 -0.26 1.28
CA MET A 69 4.46 0.66 0.39
C MET A 69 4.96 1.90 1.13
N ASP A 70 4.14 2.52 1.99
CA ASP A 70 4.56 3.65 2.81
C ASP A 70 5.75 3.29 3.73
N THR A 71 5.70 2.09 4.31
CA THR A 71 6.77 1.56 5.16
C THR A 71 8.06 1.35 4.35
N MET A 72 7.95 0.77 3.15
CA MET A 72 9.06 0.57 2.24
C MET A 72 9.70 1.90 1.84
N ILE A 73 8.90 2.94 1.54
CA ILE A 73 9.41 4.28 1.22
C ILE A 73 10.23 4.84 2.39
N CYS A 74 9.71 4.73 3.62
CA CYS A 74 10.42 5.18 4.82
C CYS A 74 11.75 4.42 5.03
N MET A 75 11.74 3.09 4.87
CA MET A 75 12.96 2.29 4.97
C MET A 75 13.98 2.67 3.90
N LEU A 76 13.56 2.90 2.65
CA LEU A 76 14.45 3.32 1.57
C LEU A 76 15.06 4.70 1.83
N GLU A 77 14.29 5.64 2.40
CA GLU A 77 14.80 6.94 2.82
C GLU A 77 15.86 6.80 3.91
N GLN A 78 15.61 5.96 4.92
CA GLN A 78 16.58 5.69 5.99
C GLN A 78 17.85 5.02 5.46
N ILE A 79 17.73 4.07 4.54
CA ILE A 79 18.88 3.43 3.89
C ILE A 79 19.70 4.48 3.14
N SER A 80 19.05 5.35 2.35
CA SER A 80 19.74 6.44 1.64
C SER A 80 20.53 7.35 2.59
N GLN A 81 19.92 7.78 3.70
CA GLN A 81 20.58 8.60 4.71
C GLN A 81 21.79 7.88 5.33
N ASN A 82 21.61 6.63 5.73
CA ASN A 82 22.66 5.82 6.34
C ASN A 82 23.81 5.58 5.36
N THR A 83 23.53 5.28 4.09
CA THR A 83 24.56 5.08 3.07
C THR A 83 25.35 6.35 2.81
N CYS A 84 24.69 7.50 2.74
CA CYS A 84 25.35 8.79 2.59
C CYS A 84 26.27 9.10 3.79
N SER A 85 25.79 8.83 5.02
CA SER A 85 26.57 8.98 6.25
C SER A 85 27.79 8.05 6.27
N MET A 86 27.61 6.77 5.94
CA MET A 86 28.71 5.80 5.85
C MET A 86 29.75 6.22 4.81
N LEU A 87 29.34 6.74 3.66
CA LEU A 87 30.28 7.22 2.64
C LEU A 87 31.12 8.39 3.15
N ASN A 88 30.52 9.29 3.93
CA ASN A 88 31.24 10.41 4.56
C ASN A 88 32.27 9.88 5.56
N GLU A 89 31.89 8.96 6.44
CA GLU A 89 32.80 8.35 7.43
C GLU A 89 33.94 7.56 6.76
N LEU A 90 33.63 6.78 5.72
CA LEU A 90 34.63 6.04 4.95
C LEU A 90 35.63 6.99 4.30
N THR A 91 35.16 8.12 3.75
CA THR A 91 36.04 9.13 3.15
C THR A 91 37.01 9.73 4.19
N VAL A 92 36.52 9.99 5.41
CA VAL A 92 37.36 10.46 6.52
C VAL A 92 38.37 9.39 6.91
N GLN A 93 37.95 8.14 7.08
CA GLN A 93 38.82 7.03 7.44
C GLN A 93 39.90 6.77 6.38
N THR A 94 39.56 6.77 5.09
CA THR A 94 40.53 6.59 4.01
C THR A 94 41.58 7.70 4.00
N LYS A 95 41.20 8.96 4.28
CA LYS A 95 42.16 10.06 4.41
C LYS A 95 43.09 9.87 5.60
N LEU A 96 42.54 9.48 6.75
CA LEU A 96 43.34 9.18 7.95
C LEU A 96 44.32 8.03 7.69
N GLN A 97 43.87 6.93 7.09
CA GLN A 97 44.73 5.80 6.71
C GLN A 97 45.84 6.21 5.73
N THR A 98 45.53 7.11 4.79
CA THR A 98 46.53 7.66 3.86
C THR A 98 47.58 8.50 4.61
N SER A 99 47.17 9.27 5.63
CA SER A 99 48.10 10.00 6.49
C SER A 99 48.97 9.04 7.31
N MET A 100 48.37 8.04 7.95
CA MET A 100 49.09 7.03 8.71
C MET A 100 50.09 6.26 7.84
N ALA A 101 49.76 5.96 6.59
CA ALA A 101 50.69 5.33 5.66
C ALA A 101 51.94 6.18 5.40
N LYS A 102 51.79 7.51 5.34
CA LYS A 102 52.94 8.43 5.25
C LYS A 102 53.77 8.40 6.52
N ASP A 103 53.12 8.45 7.68
CA ASP A 103 53.81 8.44 8.97
C ASP A 103 54.57 7.13 9.21
N VAL A 104 53.96 5.99 8.86
CA VAL A 104 54.61 4.67 8.91
C VAL A 104 55.81 4.60 7.97
N SER A 105 55.74 5.22 6.79
CA SER A 105 56.90 5.32 5.88
C SER A 105 58.04 6.12 6.50
N VAL A 106 57.74 7.18 7.26
CA VAL A 106 58.74 7.95 8.00
C VAL A 106 59.35 7.12 9.12
N VAL A 107 58.53 6.41 9.90
CA VAL A 107 59.01 5.49 10.94
C VAL A 107 59.89 4.39 10.35
N ARG A 108 59.54 3.84 9.19
CA ARG A 108 60.40 2.88 8.48
C ARG A 108 61.76 3.49 8.13
N HIS A 109 61.80 4.73 7.64
CA HIS A 109 63.06 5.43 7.38
C HIS A 109 63.85 5.74 8.65
N ILE A 110 63.18 5.99 9.77
CA ILE A 110 63.82 6.15 11.09
C ILE A 110 64.42 4.82 11.55
N ASP A 111 63.70 3.70 11.36
CA ASP A 111 64.17 2.36 11.71
C ASP A 111 65.38 1.95 10.85
N GLU A 112 65.33 2.22 9.54
CA GLU A 112 66.49 2.10 8.65
C GLU A 112 67.65 3.00 9.10
N ALA A 113 67.33 4.14 9.71
CA ALA A 113 68.28 5.11 10.23
C ALA A 113 68.65 4.89 11.72
N SER A 114 68.25 3.79 12.38
CA SER A 114 68.41 3.42 13.82
C SER A 114 69.83 3.44 14.41
N ASN A 115 70.75 4.13 13.76
CA ASN A 115 71.77 4.92 14.42
C ASN A 115 71.12 5.93 15.40
N PRO A 116 71.77 6.20 16.55
CA PRO A 116 71.27 7.12 17.58
C PRO A 116 71.01 8.56 17.11
N GLY A 117 71.53 8.96 15.94
CA GLY A 117 71.21 10.23 15.31
C GLY A 117 69.73 10.36 14.89
N ALA A 118 69.04 9.26 14.60
CA ALA A 118 67.65 9.31 14.12
C ALA A 118 66.64 9.71 15.19
N ALA A 119 66.92 9.48 16.48
CA ALA A 119 66.05 9.91 17.58
C ALA A 119 66.00 11.44 17.70
N LEU A 120 67.12 12.13 17.48
CA LEU A 120 67.18 13.59 17.46
C LEU A 120 66.44 14.15 16.24
N GLU A 121 66.58 13.51 15.08
CA GLU A 121 65.88 13.90 13.86
C GLU A 121 64.36 13.68 13.96
N LEU A 122 63.87 12.64 14.65
CA LEU A 122 62.43 12.47 14.90
C LEU A 122 61.86 13.64 15.71
N ALA A 123 62.53 14.06 16.79
CA ALA A 123 62.11 15.19 17.60
C ALA A 123 62.11 16.50 16.78
N ARG A 124 63.16 16.70 15.98
CA ARG A 124 63.27 17.84 15.06
C ARG A 124 62.17 17.82 13.99
N HIS A 125 61.83 16.66 13.46
CA HIS A 125 60.81 16.50 12.44
C HIS A 125 59.41 16.74 13.00
N GLN A 126 59.10 16.25 14.21
CA GLN A 126 57.83 16.55 14.88
C GLN A 126 57.67 18.06 15.13
N GLU A 127 58.74 18.73 15.55
CA GLU A 127 58.74 20.19 15.72
C GLU A 127 58.54 20.92 14.38
N LEU A 128 59.17 20.44 13.30
CA LEU A 128 58.97 20.99 11.96
C LEU A 128 57.53 20.78 11.48
N THR A 129 56.97 19.58 11.64
CA THR A 129 55.58 19.29 11.26
C THR A 129 54.62 20.18 12.02
N ALA A 130 54.81 20.37 13.33
CA ALA A 130 53.99 21.27 14.13
C ALA A 130 54.06 22.74 13.66
N LYS A 131 55.26 23.22 13.26
CA LYS A 131 55.43 24.55 12.67
C LYS A 131 54.78 24.66 11.29
N ILE A 132 54.84 23.61 10.48
CA ILE A 132 54.18 23.56 9.17
C ILE A 132 52.67 23.58 9.34
N GLU A 133 52.12 22.81 10.28
CA GLU A 133 50.69 22.76 10.57
C GLU A 133 50.15 24.08 11.15
N GLN A 134 50.97 24.84 11.90
CA GLN A 134 50.62 26.20 12.31
C GLN A 134 50.48 27.16 11.12
N CYS A 135 51.33 27.02 10.10
CA CYS A 135 51.28 27.84 8.89
C CYS A 135 50.23 27.37 7.88
N CYS A 136 49.97 26.07 7.82
CA CYS A 136 49.10 25.42 6.85
C CYS A 136 48.33 24.28 7.54
N PRO A 137 47.22 24.59 8.24
CA PRO A 137 46.42 23.58 8.90
C PRO A 137 45.82 22.61 7.86
N PRO A 138 45.74 21.31 8.16
CA PRO A 138 45.20 20.33 7.23
C PRO A 138 43.75 20.67 6.88
N THR A 139 43.41 20.62 5.59
CA THR A 139 42.07 20.94 5.10
C THR A 139 41.04 19.98 5.70
N ARG A 140 40.01 20.51 6.35
CA ARG A 140 38.89 19.68 6.83
C ARG A 140 38.22 19.02 5.62
N PRO A 141 37.97 17.71 5.66
CA PRO A 141 37.28 17.04 4.57
C PRO A 141 35.85 17.55 4.47
N GLU A 142 35.48 18.02 3.28
CA GLU A 142 34.07 18.20 2.96
C GLU A 142 33.36 16.84 2.91
N PRO A 143 32.08 16.76 3.29
CA PRO A 143 31.30 15.54 3.17
C PRO A 143 31.21 15.12 1.69
N ALA A 144 31.58 13.87 1.41
CA ALA A 144 31.54 13.29 0.07
C ALA A 144 30.11 13.18 -0.48
N CYS A 145 29.12 13.06 0.40
CA CYS A 145 27.72 12.97 0.06
C CYS A 145 26.88 13.99 0.85
N LYS A 146 25.95 14.63 0.13
CA LYS A 146 24.87 15.44 0.68
C LYS A 146 23.57 14.70 0.38
N HIS A 147 22.76 14.48 1.43
CA HIS A 147 21.51 13.77 1.28
C HIS A 147 20.44 14.69 0.68
N ASP A 148 19.84 14.25 -0.42
CA ASP A 148 18.66 14.88 -1.01
C ASP A 148 17.41 14.07 -0.65
N PRO A 149 16.39 14.68 -0.03
CA PRO A 149 15.18 13.96 0.36
C PRO A 149 14.36 13.53 -0.85
N CYS A 150 13.79 12.33 -0.78
CA CYS A 150 12.93 11.78 -1.83
C CYS A 150 11.61 12.59 -1.95
N GLN A 151 11.17 12.84 -3.18
CA GLN A 151 9.85 13.44 -3.41
C GLN A 151 8.75 12.41 -3.09
N ARG A 152 7.86 12.75 -2.15
CA ARG A 152 6.71 11.89 -1.83
C ARG A 152 5.70 11.91 -2.98
N PRO A 153 5.12 10.75 -3.36
CA PRO A 153 4.01 10.73 -4.30
C PRO A 153 2.84 11.57 -3.81
N GLY A 154 2.18 12.28 -4.72
CA GLY A 154 0.94 13.01 -4.40
C GLY A 154 -0.21 12.05 -4.05
N PRO A 155 -1.29 12.56 -3.41
CA PRO A 155 -2.48 11.77 -3.15
C PRO A 155 -3.09 11.25 -4.47
N ALA A 156 -3.61 10.02 -4.45
CA ALA A 156 -4.27 9.45 -5.60
C ALA A 156 -5.52 10.26 -5.98
N ASP A 157 -5.71 10.51 -7.26
CA ASP A 157 -6.94 11.14 -7.77
C ASP A 157 -8.14 10.25 -7.42
N THR A 158 -9.16 10.86 -6.80
CA THR A 158 -10.40 10.13 -6.51
C THR A 158 -11.15 9.87 -7.82
N PRO A 159 -11.49 8.61 -8.15
CA PRO A 159 -12.29 8.32 -9.33
C PRO A 159 -13.67 8.97 -9.18
N LYS A 160 -14.14 9.62 -10.25
CA LYS A 160 -15.50 10.18 -10.30
C LYS A 160 -16.51 9.04 -10.24
N LEU A 161 -17.10 8.82 -9.07
CA LEU A 161 -18.18 7.85 -8.89
C LEU A 161 -19.41 8.29 -9.71
N PRO A 162 -20.11 7.35 -10.38
CA PRO A 162 -21.41 7.64 -10.98
C PRO A 162 -22.39 8.12 -9.91
N GLN A 163 -23.13 9.19 -10.18
CA GLN A 163 -24.18 9.66 -9.28
C GLN A 163 -25.34 8.65 -9.32
N ILE A 164 -25.47 7.83 -8.28
CA ILE A 164 -26.64 6.96 -8.11
C ILE A 164 -27.75 7.82 -7.50
N PRO A 165 -28.91 7.99 -8.17
CA PRO A 165 -30.03 8.73 -7.60
C PRO A 165 -30.51 8.03 -6.32
N SER A 166 -30.58 8.79 -5.23
CA SER A 166 -30.81 8.32 -3.86
C SER A 166 -32.27 7.97 -3.52
N GLN A 167 -33.17 7.84 -4.51
CA GLN A 167 -34.57 7.53 -4.26
C GLN A 167 -35.11 6.50 -5.26
N PRO A 168 -35.65 5.36 -4.78
CA PRO A 168 -36.50 4.52 -5.61
C PRO A 168 -37.76 5.32 -6.01
N PRO A 169 -38.24 5.19 -7.26
CA PRO A 169 -39.44 5.89 -7.71
C PRO A 169 -40.63 5.51 -6.81
N ARG A 170 -41.31 6.53 -6.27
CA ARG A 170 -42.52 6.38 -5.47
C ARG A 170 -43.58 5.70 -6.35
N PRO A 171 -44.23 4.61 -5.91
CA PRO A 171 -45.21 3.91 -6.74
C PRO A 171 -46.41 4.83 -7.05
N PRO A 172 -47.01 4.71 -8.25
CA PRO A 172 -48.22 5.46 -8.59
C PRO A 172 -49.37 5.01 -7.67
N GLY A 173 -50.06 5.98 -7.08
CA GLY A 173 -51.27 5.80 -6.28
C GLY A 173 -52.53 5.70 -7.12
#